data_AF-A0A1G8MJ54-F1
#
_entry.id   AF-A0A1G8MJ54-F1
#
_cell.length_a   1.000
_cell.length_b   1.000
_cell.length_c   1.000
_cell.angle_alpha   90.00
_cell.angle_beta   90.00
_cell.angle_gamma   90.00
#
_symmetry.space_group_name_H-M   'P 1'
#
loop_
_entity.id
_entity.type
_entity.pdbx_description
1 polymer ?
#
loop_
_entity_poly.entity_id
_entity_poly.type
_entity_poly.pdbx_seq_one_letter_code
_entity_poly.pdbx_strand_id
1 'polypeptide(L)'
;MTEAEFRAFLDDISACFTRFDFALWRSRILLPFSLVTRDGPVLLPDEAALARNFELYLESERILCVDEVYRRPISLEDCRDGTWIGTYETQLLCRGQRVTPPYISSALIHATPEGWRMSSILNALGHHSWTGTHPTREGKT
;
A
#
# COMPACT_ATOMS: atom_id res chain seq x y z
N MET A 1 -1.96 18.85 4.16
CA MET A 1 -2.33 17.75 5.07
C MET A 1 -1.74 18.00 6.45
N THR A 2 -2.52 17.83 7.51
CA THR A 2 -2.11 17.85 8.91
C THR A 2 -1.76 16.44 9.39
N GLU A 3 -1.09 16.30 10.53
CA GLU A 3 -0.81 14.97 11.10
C GLU A 3 -2.08 14.15 11.41
N ALA A 4 -3.15 14.81 11.83
CA ALA A 4 -4.42 14.14 12.13
C ALA A 4 -5.06 13.60 10.84
N GLU A 5 -5.06 14.38 9.77
CA GLU A 5 -5.51 13.94 8.44
C GLU A 5 -4.64 12.80 7.91
N PHE A 6 -3.33 12.83 8.16
CA PHE A 6 -2.44 11.75 7.75
C PHE A 6 -2.72 10.45 8.50
N ARG A 7 -2.94 10.51 9.82
CA ARG A 7 -3.36 9.34 10.61
C ARG A 7 -4.67 8.77 10.09
N ALA A 8 -5.68 9.61 9.87
CA ALA A 8 -6.96 9.17 9.31
C ALA A 8 -6.79 8.52 7.91
N PHE A 9 -5.94 9.11 7.06
CA PHE A 9 -5.60 8.52 5.77
C PHE A 9 -4.95 7.14 5.90
N LEU A 10 -4.02 6.97 6.85
CA LEU A 10 -3.37 5.67 7.12
C LEU A 10 -4.36 4.63 7.67
N ASP A 11 -5.29 5.05 8.52
CA ASP A 11 -6.34 4.18 9.05
C ASP A 11 -7.28 3.71 7.92
N ASP A 12 -7.68 4.63 7.03
CA ASP A 12 -8.54 4.33 5.89
C ASP A 12 -7.90 3.29 4.95
N ILE A 13 -6.64 3.48 4.56
CA ILE A 13 -5.95 2.53 3.68
C ILE A 13 -5.65 1.19 4.37
N SER A 14 -5.71 1.14 5.70
CA SER A 14 -5.57 -0.09 6.48
C SER A 14 -6.89 -0.86 6.57
N ALA A 15 -7.99 -0.12 6.72
CA ALA A 15 -9.33 -0.70 6.71
C ALA A 15 -9.67 -1.38 5.38
N CYS A 16 -9.16 -0.91 4.24
CA CYS A 16 -9.39 -1.54 2.93
C CYS A 16 -9.08 -3.05 2.94
N PHE A 17 -7.95 -3.41 3.53
CA PHE A 17 -7.42 -4.77 3.48
C PHE A 17 -8.16 -5.70 4.46
N THR A 18 -8.36 -5.23 5.69
CA THR A 18 -9.10 -5.99 6.71
C THR A 18 -10.60 -6.13 6.41
N ARG A 19 -11.18 -5.20 5.66
CA ARG A 19 -12.60 -5.23 5.23
C ARG A 19 -12.81 -5.80 3.83
N PHE A 20 -11.73 -6.15 3.12
CA PHE A 20 -11.78 -6.58 1.72
C PHE A 20 -12.49 -5.56 0.80
N ASP A 21 -12.32 -4.26 1.08
CA ASP A 21 -13.03 -3.16 0.43
C ASP A 21 -12.19 -2.52 -0.67
N PHE A 22 -12.34 -3.06 -1.89
CA PHE A 22 -11.67 -2.52 -3.06
C PHE A 22 -12.15 -1.10 -3.42
N ALA A 23 -13.42 -0.77 -3.18
CA ALA A 23 -13.95 0.54 -3.52
C ALA A 23 -13.30 1.64 -2.65
N LEU A 24 -13.13 1.36 -1.36
CA LEU A 24 -12.38 2.24 -0.45
C LEU A 24 -10.93 2.36 -0.91
N TRP A 25 -10.26 1.25 -1.25
CA TRP A 25 -8.90 1.28 -1.77
C TRP A 25 -8.80 2.14 -3.04
N ARG A 26 -9.67 1.91 -4.01
CA ARG A 26 -9.76 2.66 -5.27
C ARG A 26 -9.97 4.15 -5.04
N SER A 27 -10.77 4.53 -4.05
CA SER A 27 -11.05 5.93 -3.72
C SER A 27 -9.81 6.72 -3.26
N ARG A 28 -8.79 6.01 -2.76
CA ARG A 28 -7.52 6.57 -2.27
C ARG A 28 -6.41 6.58 -3.31
N ILE A 29 -6.67 6.12 -4.54
CA ILE A 29 -5.65 5.94 -5.58
C ILE A 29 -5.86 6.92 -6.73
N LEU A 30 -4.78 7.58 -7.12
CA LEU A 30 -4.64 8.23 -8.43
C LEU A 30 -3.97 7.26 -9.41
N LEU A 31 -4.61 7.06 -10.56
CA LEU A 31 -4.06 6.27 -11.65
C LEU A 31 -3.35 7.18 -12.66
N PRO A 32 -2.25 6.73 -13.28
CA PRO A 32 -1.60 5.44 -13.04
C PRO A 32 -0.89 5.42 -11.67
N PHE A 33 -0.98 4.28 -10.97
CA PHE A 33 -0.43 4.13 -9.62
C PHE A 33 0.88 3.35 -9.65
N SER A 34 1.91 3.85 -8.95
CA SER A 34 3.24 3.22 -8.94
C SER A 34 3.58 2.60 -7.58
N LEU A 35 3.90 1.33 -7.56
CA LEU A 35 4.47 0.63 -6.41
C LEU A 35 5.96 0.41 -6.67
N VAL A 36 6.83 1.16 -5.99
CA VAL A 36 8.27 0.95 -6.06
C VAL A 36 8.64 -0.12 -5.05
N THR A 37 8.93 -1.32 -5.54
CA THR A 37 9.31 -2.49 -4.75
C THR A 37 10.83 -2.72 -4.83
N ARG A 38 11.34 -3.65 -4.02
CA ARG A 38 12.75 -4.09 -4.12
C ARG A 38 13.10 -4.59 -5.53
N ASP A 39 12.16 -5.25 -6.19
CA ASP A 39 12.40 -5.91 -7.49
C ASP A 39 12.14 -4.95 -8.66
N GLY A 40 11.81 -3.69 -8.37
CA GLY A 40 11.55 -2.64 -9.34
C GLY A 40 10.17 -1.99 -9.20
N PRO A 41 9.88 -0.97 -10.01
CA PRO A 41 8.58 -0.33 -10.05
C PRO A 41 7.54 -1.23 -10.73
N VAL A 42 6.39 -1.39 -10.09
CA VAL A 42 5.18 -1.97 -10.67
C VAL A 42 4.23 -0.82 -10.97
N LEU A 43 3.86 -0.67 -12.23
CA LEU A 43 2.89 0.33 -12.67
C LEU A 43 1.51 -0.32 -12.82
N LEU A 44 0.51 0.26 -12.16
CA LEU A 44 -0.89 -0.11 -12.28
C LEU A 44 -1.57 0.98 -13.11
N PRO A 45 -1.72 0.80 -14.43
CA PRO A 45 -2.16 1.87 -15.33
C PRO A 45 -3.65 2.18 -15.21
N ASP A 46 -4.45 1.20 -14.81
CA ASP A 46 -5.90 1.26 -14.82
C ASP A 46 -6.50 0.56 -13.60
N GLU A 47 -7.82 0.69 -13.47
CA GLU A 47 -8.58 0.12 -12.37
C GLU A 47 -8.56 -1.41 -12.36
N ALA A 48 -8.52 -2.04 -13.54
CA ALA A 48 -8.46 -3.50 -13.64
C ALA A 48 -7.10 -4.03 -13.14
N ALA A 49 -6.01 -3.35 -13.44
CA ALA A 49 -4.68 -3.65 -12.91
C ALA A 49 -4.64 -3.42 -11.40
N LEU A 50 -5.25 -2.34 -10.91
CA LEU A 50 -5.36 -2.07 -9.47
C LEU A 50 -6.16 -3.15 -8.73
N ALA A 51 -7.28 -3.61 -9.30
CA ALA A 51 -8.12 -4.68 -8.76
C ALA A 51 -7.36 -6.00 -8.66
N ARG A 52 -6.72 -6.44 -9.75
CA ARG A 52 -5.89 -7.66 -9.74
C ARG A 52 -4.77 -7.58 -8.70
N ASN A 53 -4.13 -6.42 -8.59
CA ASN A 53 -3.09 -6.21 -7.60
C ASN A 53 -3.63 -6.31 -6.17
N PHE A 54 -4.80 -5.71 -5.90
CA PHE A 54 -5.46 -5.76 -4.61
C PHE A 54 -5.82 -7.20 -4.21
N GLU A 55 -6.35 -8.00 -5.12
CA GLU A 55 -6.67 -9.42 -4.89
C GLU A 55 -5.46 -10.24 -4.43
N LEU A 56 -4.27 -9.97 -5.01
CA LEU A 56 -3.03 -10.65 -4.61
C LEU A 56 -2.58 -10.28 -3.19
N TYR A 57 -2.80 -9.03 -2.77
CA TYR A 57 -2.59 -8.63 -1.37
C TYR A 57 -3.56 -9.39 -0.45
N LEU A 58 -4.85 -9.47 -0.81
CA LEU A 58 -5.85 -10.20 -0.02
C LEU A 58 -5.57 -11.70 0.07
N GLU A 59 -5.04 -12.31 -0.99
CA GLU A 59 -4.58 -13.70 -0.95
C GLU A 59 -3.45 -13.90 0.06
N SER A 60 -2.50 -12.97 0.07
CA SER A 60 -1.34 -13.03 0.96
C SER A 60 -1.73 -12.83 2.42
N GLU A 61 -2.66 -11.90 2.68
CA GLU A 61 -3.23 -11.69 4.01
C GLU A 61 -4.00 -12.92 4.50
N ARG A 62 -4.75 -13.60 3.62
CA ARG A 62 -5.42 -14.86 3.96
C ARG A 62 -4.43 -15.97 4.29
N ILE A 63 -3.34 -16.11 3.52
CA ILE A 63 -2.28 -17.11 3.78
C ILE A 63 -1.59 -16.84 5.12
N LEU A 64 -1.31 -15.59 5.43
CA LEU A 64 -0.65 -15.16 6.66
C LEU A 64 -1.62 -15.02 7.85
N CYS A 65 -2.92 -15.26 7.64
CA CYS A 65 -3.98 -15.05 8.63
C CYS A 65 -3.98 -13.63 9.24
N VAL A 66 -3.66 -12.61 8.44
CA VAL A 66 -3.67 -11.22 8.89
C VAL A 66 -5.10 -10.82 9.24
N ASP A 67 -5.32 -10.37 10.47
CA ASP A 67 -6.60 -9.82 10.95
C ASP A 67 -6.53 -8.32 11.23
N GLU A 68 -5.33 -7.75 11.30
CA GLU A 68 -5.13 -6.32 11.47
C GLU A 68 -3.90 -5.84 10.69
N VAL A 69 -4.09 -4.74 9.94
CA VAL A 69 -3.01 -3.97 9.32
C VAL A 69 -2.91 -2.67 10.10
N TYR A 70 -1.78 -2.44 10.76
CA TYR A 70 -1.54 -1.21 11.51
C TYR A 70 -0.46 -0.39 10.82
N ARG A 71 -0.74 0.90 10.57
CA ARG A 71 0.21 1.83 9.96
C ARG A 71 0.51 2.97 10.92
N ARG A 72 1.74 2.99 11.44
CA ARG A 72 2.22 4.02 12.35
C ARG A 72 2.87 5.15 11.55
N PRO A 73 2.42 6.41 11.67
CA PRO A 73 3.07 7.53 11.01
C PRO A 73 4.49 7.72 11.56
N ILE A 74 5.43 8.06 10.67
CA ILE A 74 6.82 8.38 10.99
C ILE A 74 7.11 9.85 10.67
N SER A 75 6.82 10.28 9.45
CA SER A 75 7.00 11.67 9.02
C SER A 75 5.97 12.06 7.97
N LEU A 76 5.74 13.36 7.85
CA LEU A 76 4.91 13.96 6.82
C LEU A 76 5.62 15.22 6.34
N GLU A 77 6.01 15.23 5.07
CA GLU A 77 6.76 16.31 4.44
C GLU A 77 5.90 17.00 3.39
N ASP A 78 5.84 18.33 3.44
CA ASP A 78 5.16 19.16 2.44
C ASP A 78 6.15 19.49 1.31
N CYS A 79 5.85 19.03 0.10
CA CYS A 79 6.68 19.26 -1.08
C CYS A 79 6.57 20.69 -1.63
N ARG A 80 5.66 21.52 -1.09
CA ARG A 80 5.36 22.91 -1.48
C ARG A 80 4.83 23.08 -2.91
N ASP A 81 4.31 22.00 -3.48
CA ASP A 81 3.70 21.95 -4.81
C ASP A 81 2.26 21.38 -4.78
N GLY A 82 1.67 21.29 -3.58
CA GLY A 82 0.36 20.67 -3.38
C GLY A 82 0.41 19.14 -3.21
N THR A 83 1.61 18.57 -3.07
CA THR A 83 1.82 17.17 -2.70
C THR A 83 2.51 17.02 -1.35
N TRP A 84 2.36 15.84 -0.75
CA TRP A 84 2.99 15.45 0.50
C TRP A 84 3.68 14.10 0.36
N ILE A 85 4.80 13.94 1.05
CA ILE A 85 5.43 12.62 1.26
C ILE A 85 5.12 12.18 2.68
N GLY A 86 4.30 11.13 2.79
CA GLY A 86 3.98 10.52 4.08
C GLY A 86 4.76 9.23 4.28
N THR A 87 5.62 9.17 5.30
CA THR A 87 6.36 7.95 5.67
C THR A 87 5.71 7.29 6.87
N TYR A 88 5.55 5.97 6.79
CA TYR A 88 4.89 5.17 7.83
C TYR A 88 5.52 3.77 7.93
N GLU A 89 5.41 3.19 9.12
CA GLU A 89 5.73 1.79 9.37
C GLU A 89 4.45 0.96 9.27
N THR A 90 4.47 -0.09 8.46
CA THR A 90 3.38 -1.07 8.38
C THR A 90 3.68 -2.28 9.25
N GLN A 91 2.72 -2.67 10.07
CA GLN A 91 2.73 -3.90 10.88
C GLN A 91 1.56 -4.77 10.45
N LEU A 92 1.84 -6.02 10.07
CA LEU A 92 0.83 -7.03 9.77
C LEU A 92 0.66 -7.92 10.99
N LEU A 93 -0.56 -8.02 11.49
CA LEU A 93 -0.86 -8.69 12.75
C LEU A 93 -1.86 -9.85 12.52
N CYS A 94 -1.69 -10.90 13.31
CA CYS A 94 -2.63 -12.00 13.49
C CYS A 94 -2.83 -12.17 15.00
N ARG A 95 -4.04 -11.90 15.50
CA ARG A 95 -4.39 -12.00 16.93
C ARG A 95 -3.44 -11.21 17.84
N GLY A 96 -3.06 -10.01 17.39
CA GLY A 96 -2.15 -9.11 18.10
C GLY A 96 -0.66 -9.51 18.04
N GLN A 97 -0.29 -10.55 17.30
CA GLN A 97 1.10 -10.95 17.07
C GLN A 97 1.53 -10.58 15.65
N ARG A 98 2.76 -10.10 15.49
CA ARG A 98 3.31 -9.79 14.16
C ARG A 98 3.56 -11.06 13.36
N VAL A 99 3.03 -11.11 12.14
CA VAL A 99 3.24 -12.24 11.22
C VAL A 99 4.49 -12.07 10.34
N THR A 100 4.94 -10.83 10.19
CA THR A 100 6.20 -10.48 9.49
C THR A 100 6.95 -9.41 10.28
N PRO A 101 8.26 -9.22 10.04
CA PRO A 101 8.94 -7.99 10.47
C PRO A 101 8.19 -6.75 9.95
N PRO A 102 8.13 -5.66 10.75
CA PRO A 102 7.58 -4.40 10.28
C PRO A 102 8.46 -3.80 9.19
N TYR A 103 7.87 -3.00 8.30
CA TYR A 103 8.59 -2.37 7.20
C TYR A 103 8.13 -0.93 6.99
N ILE A 104 9.04 -0.09 6.50
CA ILE A 104 8.79 1.33 6.27
C ILE A 104 8.46 1.55 4.80
N SER A 105 7.39 2.29 4.56
CA SER A 105 6.98 2.75 3.23
C SER A 105 6.78 4.26 3.23
N SER A 106 6.91 4.87 2.06
CA SER A 106 6.56 6.28 1.84
C SER A 106 5.54 6.40 0.74
N ALA A 107 4.49 7.20 0.91
CA ALA A 107 3.50 7.47 -0.12
C ALA A 107 3.62 8.91 -0.63
N LEU A 108 3.49 9.09 -1.95
CA LEU A 108 3.27 10.41 -2.55
C LEU A 108 1.77 10.69 -2.59
N ILE A 109 1.35 11.69 -1.82
CA ILE A 109 -0.04 12.02 -1.51
C ILE A 109 -0.41 13.38 -2.13
N HIS A 110 -1.61 13.46 -2.67
CA HIS A 110 -2.16 14.60 -3.40
C HIS A 110 -3.45 15.06 -2.74
N ALA A 111 -3.64 16.38 -2.65
CA ALA A 111 -4.95 16.95 -2.41
C ALA A 111 -5.79 16.85 -3.69
N THR A 112 -6.98 16.26 -3.61
CA THR A 112 -7.97 16.30 -4.70
C THR A 112 -9.30 16.85 -4.17
N PRO A 113 -10.23 17.27 -5.05
CA PRO A 113 -11.56 17.71 -4.63
C PRO A 113 -12.34 16.66 -3.83
N GLU A 114 -12.05 15.37 -4.07
CA GLU A 114 -12.65 14.23 -3.40
C GLU A 114 -11.90 13.79 -2.12
N GLY A 115 -10.83 14.50 -1.75
CA GLY A 115 -10.02 14.24 -0.57
C GLY A 115 -8.59 13.80 -0.90
N TRP A 116 -7.95 13.14 0.06
CA TRP A 116 -6.55 12.73 -0.04
C TRP A 116 -6.42 11.42 -0.84
N ARG A 117 -5.56 11.44 -1.87
CA ARG A 117 -5.23 10.28 -2.70
C ARG A 117 -3.74 10.13 -2.89
N MET A 118 -3.26 8.93 -3.21
CA MET A 118 -1.86 8.66 -3.48
C MET A 118 -1.65 8.19 -4.92
N SER A 119 -0.54 8.63 -5.52
CA SER A 119 -0.10 8.20 -6.86
C SER A 119 1.03 7.20 -6.80
N SER A 120 1.73 7.09 -5.67
CA SER A 120 2.85 6.15 -5.54
C SER A 120 3.09 5.72 -4.11
N ILE A 121 3.58 4.49 -3.93
CA ILE A 121 4.17 4.00 -2.68
C ILE A 121 5.61 3.53 -2.98
N LEU A 122 6.56 4.05 -2.24
CA LEU A 122 7.95 3.64 -2.20
C LEU A 122 8.18 2.64 -1.08
N ASN A 123 9.09 1.70 -1.31
CA ASN A 123 9.32 0.55 -0.44
C ASN A 123 8.01 -0.21 -0.15
N ALA A 124 7.19 -0.36 -1.19
CA ALA A 124 6.10 -1.32 -1.14
C ALA A 124 6.72 -2.72 -1.01
N LEU A 125 6.17 -3.56 -0.13
CA LEU A 125 6.47 -4.98 -0.22
C LEU A 125 6.03 -5.45 -1.60
N GLY A 126 7.00 -5.91 -2.40
CA GLY A 126 6.71 -6.50 -3.70
C GLY A 126 6.05 -7.87 -3.50
N HIS A 127 5.22 -8.26 -4.46
CA HIS A 127 4.45 -9.50 -4.39
C HIS A 127 5.34 -10.72 -4.14
N HIS A 128 6.52 -10.70 -4.74
CA HIS A 128 7.51 -11.77 -4.68
C HIS A 128 8.10 -11.98 -3.29
N SER A 129 8.08 -10.95 -2.45
CA SER A 129 8.60 -11.04 -1.08
C SER A 129 7.65 -11.78 -0.14
N TRP A 130 6.35 -11.86 -0.46
CA TRP A 130 5.35 -12.54 0.35
C TRP A 130 4.80 -13.85 -0.28
N THR A 131 4.78 -13.99 -1.61
CA THR A 131 4.22 -15.19 -2.28
C THR A 131 5.27 -16.25 -2.60
N GLY A 132 6.56 -15.90 -2.59
CA GLY A 132 7.65 -16.78 -3.04
C GLY A 132 7.70 -17.02 -4.56
N THR A 133 6.78 -16.46 -5.35
CA THR A 133 6.81 -16.54 -6.82
C THR A 133 7.60 -15.38 -7.39
N HIS A 134 8.60 -15.66 -8.23
CA HIS A 134 9.47 -14.67 -8.92
C HIS A 134 8.88 -14.31 -10.30
N PRO A 135 8.98 -13.06 -10.79
CA PRO A 135 8.42 -12.67 -12.09
C PRO A 135 9.30 -13.12 -13.28
N THR A 136 10.55 -13.56 -13.04
CA THR A 136 11.49 -13.92 -14.12
C THR A 136 11.96 -15.39 -14.13
N ARG A 137 11.05 -16.33 -13.90
CA ARG A 137 11.28 -17.72 -14.38
C ARG A 137 10.31 -18.06 -15.51
N GLU A 138 10.42 -17.33 -16.61
CA GLU A 138 10.16 -17.94 -17.92
C GLU A 138 11.31 -18.89 -18.23
N GLY A 139 10.96 -20.13 -18.55
CA GLY A 139 11.87 -21.26 -18.58
C GLY A 139 13.08 -21.09 -19.49
N LYS A 140 14.18 -21.70 -19.07
CA LYS A 140 15.10 -22.38 -19.97
C LYS A 140 15.51 -23.71 -19.34
N THR A 141 15.39 -24.72 -20.18
CA THR A 141 15.80 -26.12 -20.02
C THR A 141 17.25 -26.26 -19.60
#